data_AF-A0A318RF86-F1
#
_entry.id   AF-A0A318RF86-F1
#
_cell.length_a   1.000
_cell.length_b   1.000
_cell.length_c   1.000
_cell.angle_alpha   90.00
_cell.angle_beta   90.00
_cell.angle_gamma   90.00
#
_symmetry.space_group_name_H-M   'P 1'
#
loop_
_entity.id
_entity.type
_entity.pdbx_description
1 polymer ?
#
loop_
_entity_poly.entity_id
_entity_poly.type
_entity_poly.pdbx_seq_one_letter_code
_entity_poly.pdbx_strand_id
1 'polypeptide(L)' 'MQHRHLVHTVPDAPQLWSSEHERLFYFETIAATAAEAVGEEFADLIDVQHGHPGHTATIVYRVLTPSAHPEATTLPAPH' A
#
# COMPACT_ATOMS: atom_id res chain seq x y z
N MET A 1 0.74 12.55 -3.86
CA MET A 1 1.17 11.62 -2.80
C MET A 1 0.07 11.56 -1.76
N GLN A 2 -0.45 10.37 -1.48
CA GLN A 2 -1.55 10.16 -0.52
C GLN A 2 -1.15 9.09 0.50
N HIS A 3 -1.72 9.17 1.70
CA HIS A 3 -1.59 8.15 2.74
C HIS A 3 -2.79 7.22 2.70
N ARG A 4 -2.52 5.92 2.73
CA ARG A 4 -3.52 4.87 2.77
C ARG A 4 -3.37 4.06 4.05
N HIS A 5 -4.50 3.60 4.55
CA HIS A 5 -4.61 2.79 5.75
C HIS A 5 -5.21 1.45 5.35
N LEU A 6 -4.53 0.37 5.71
CA LEU A 6 -4.98 -0.99 5.47
C LEU A 6 -5.02 -1.75 6.79
N VAL A 7 -6.13 -2.43 7.03
CA VAL A 7 -6.29 -3.33 8.15
C VAL A 7 -6.07 -4.75 7.65
N HIS A 8 -5.10 -5.46 8.22
CA HIS A 8 -4.71 -6.79 7.77
C HIS A 8 -4.56 -7.76 8.93
N THR A 9 -5.14 -8.95 8.82
CA THR A 9 -4.98 -10.00 9.81
C THR A 9 -3.65 -10.70 9.60
N VAL A 10 -2.78 -10.60 10.59
CA VAL A 10 -1.45 -11.15 10.56
C VAL A 10 -1.50 -12.65 10.85
N PRO A 11 -0.99 -13.52 9.97
CA PRO A 11 -0.98 -14.95 10.19
C PRO A 11 -0.11 -15.30 11.41
N ASP A 12 -0.52 -16.33 12.15
CA ASP A 12 0.27 -16.88 13.24
C ASP A 12 1.42 -17.74 12.69
N ALA A 13 2.45 -17.06 12.18
CA ALA A 13 3.57 -17.68 11.47
C ALA A 13 4.91 -17.18 12.02
N PRO A 14 5.34 -17.65 13.20
CA PRO A 14 6.48 -17.09 13.95
C PRO A 14 7.78 -17.01 13.14
N GLN A 15 7.97 -17.85 12.12
CA GLN A 15 9.11 -17.73 11.20
C GLN A 15 9.24 -16.34 10.56
N LEU A 16 8.14 -15.68 10.21
CA LEU A 16 8.14 -14.33 9.59
C LEU A 16 8.59 -13.22 10.55
N TRP A 17 8.56 -13.49 11.86
CA TRP A 17 9.00 -12.56 12.91
C TRP A 17 10.41 -12.88 13.43
N SER A 18 11.09 -13.85 12.82
CA SER A 18 12.48 -14.19 13.20
C SER A 18 13.46 -13.08 12.85
N SER A 19 13.15 -12.31 11.80
CA SER A 19 13.97 -11.20 11.30
C SER A 19 13.13 -9.94 11.11
N GLU A 20 13.65 -8.78 11.55
CA GLU A 20 12.99 -7.49 11.33
C GLU A 20 12.78 -7.20 9.84
N HIS A 21 13.76 -7.57 9.01
CA HIS A 21 13.67 -7.42 7.56
C HIS A 21 12.52 -8.24 6.96
N GLU A 22 12.34 -9.50 7.36
CA GLU A 22 11.25 -10.35 6.87
C GLU A 22 9.88 -9.80 7.30
N ARG A 23 9.79 -9.31 8.54
CA ARG A 23 8.58 -8.66 9.05
C ARG A 23 8.22 -7.41 8.22
N LEU A 24 9.17 -6.53 7.97
CA LEU A 24 8.94 -5.31 7.18
C LEU A 24 8.57 -5.67 5.74
N PHE A 25 9.32 -6.57 5.11
CA PHE A 25 9.07 -7.04 3.75
C PHE A 25 7.67 -7.64 3.58
N TYR A 26 7.18 -8.36 4.59
CA TYR A 26 5.82 -8.87 4.61
C TYR A 26 4.78 -7.75 4.53
N PHE A 27 4.89 -6.72 5.38
CA PHE A 27 3.96 -5.59 5.38
C PHE A 27 4.06 -4.72 4.13
N GLU A 28 5.27 -4.54 3.59
CA GLU A 28 5.50 -3.86 2.31
C GLU A 28 4.78 -4.60 1.17
N THR A 29 4.91 -5.93 1.11
CA THR A 29 4.24 -6.75 0.09
C THR A 29 2.72 -6.60 0.18
N ILE A 30 2.16 -6.66 1.39
CA ILE A 30 0.72 -6.50 1.61
C ILE A 30 0.23 -5.09 1.22
N ALA A 31 0.98 -4.05 1.57
CA ALA A 31 0.67 -2.67 1.18
C ALA A 31 0.76 -2.46 -0.34
N ALA A 32 1.77 -3.04 -1.00
CA ALA A 32 1.94 -2.99 -2.44
C ALA A 32 0.80 -3.69 -3.19
N THR A 33 0.43 -4.90 -2.77
CA THR A 33 -0.73 -5.61 -3.33
C THR A 33 -2.03 -4.84 -3.12
N ALA A 34 -2.22 -4.22 -1.95
CA ALA A 34 -3.41 -3.41 -1.69
C ALA A 34 -3.48 -2.14 -2.55
N ALA A 35 -2.34 -1.48 -2.79
CA ALA A 35 -2.24 -0.35 -3.70
C ALA A 35 -2.58 -0.76 -5.14
N GLU A 36 -1.98 -1.85 -5.63
CA GLU A 36 -2.21 -2.36 -6.98
C GLU A 36 -3.70 -2.74 -7.20
N ALA A 37 -4.34 -3.35 -6.20
CA ALA A 37 -5.75 -3.74 -6.26
C ALA A 37 -6.71 -2.56 -6.46
N VAL A 38 -6.32 -1.35 -6.08
CA VAL A 38 -7.08 -0.11 -6.29
C VAL A 38 -6.53 0.76 -7.43
N GLY A 39 -5.54 0.27 -8.17
CA GLY A 39 -4.91 0.98 -9.29
C GLY A 39 -3.97 2.10 -8.84
N GLU A 40 -3.40 2.02 -7.64
CA GLU A 40 -2.43 2.96 -7.09
C GLU A 40 -1.02 2.35 -7.08
N GLU A 41 0.00 3.21 -7.21
CA GLU A 41 1.39 2.77 -7.13
C GLU A 41 1.92 2.93 -5.70
N PHE A 42 2.39 1.85 -5.10
CA PHE A 42 2.99 1.85 -3.77
C PHE A 42 4.31 2.63 -3.79
N ALA A 43 4.47 3.54 -2.82
CA ALA A 43 5.66 4.37 -2.70
C ALA A 43 6.56 3.91 -1.54
N ASP A 44 5.99 3.79 -0.35
CA ASP A 44 6.75 3.60 0.88
C ASP A 44 5.86 3.10 2.04
N LEU A 45 6.41 2.29 2.93
CA LEU A 45 5.75 1.87 4.16
C LEU A 45 6.06 2.87 5.29
N ILE A 46 5.03 3.45 5.89
CA ILE A 46 5.18 4.54 6.86
C ILE A 46 5.17 4.03 8.29
N ASP A 47 4.16 3.22 8.62
CA ASP A 47 3.96 2.75 9.98
C ASP A 47 3.17 1.44 10.00
N VAL A 48 3.43 0.61 11.00
CA VAL A 48 2.68 -0.63 11.24
C VAL A 48 2.34 -0.72 12.73
N GLN A 49 1.06 -0.62 13.04
CA GLN A 49 0.55 -0.77 14.40
C GLN A 49 0.04 -2.19 14.61
N HIS A 50 0.28 -2.75 15.81
CA HIS A 50 -0.16 -4.09 16.19
C HIS A 50 0.30 -5.22 15.24
N GLY A 51 1.48 -5.06 14.63
CA GLY A 51 2.08 -6.01 13.68
C GLY A 51 2.59 -7.34 14.26
N HIS A 52 1.91 -7.89 15.26
CA HIS A 52 2.26 -9.15 15.92
C HIS A 52 1.51 -10.34 15.29
N PRO A 53 2.11 -11.55 15.28
CA PRO A 53 1.44 -12.75 14.77
C PRO A 53 0.13 -13.02 15.51
N GLY A 54 -0.90 -13.43 14.77
CA GLY A 54 -2.23 -13.72 15.30
C GLY A 54 -3.08 -12.49 15.65
N HIS A 55 -2.58 -11.28 15.42
CA HIS A 55 -3.29 -10.02 15.66
C HIS A 55 -3.66 -9.29 14.36
N THR A 56 -4.58 -8.35 14.47
CA THR A 56 -4.92 -7.44 13.36
C THR A 56 -3.97 -6.25 13.38
N ALA A 57 -3.18 -6.11 12.31
CA ALA A 57 -2.29 -4.97 12.11
C ALA A 57 -2.99 -3.84 11.35
N THR A 58 -2.61 -2.60 11.67
CA THR A 58 -2.94 -1.43 10.86
C THR A 58 -1.68 -0.96 10.15
N ILE A 59 -1.69 -1.06 8.83
CA ILE A 59 -0.58 -0.72 7.95
C ILE A 59 -0.86 0.66 7.34
N VAL A 60 0.04 1.60 7.56
CA VAL A 60 -0.01 2.94 6.97
C VAL A 60 1.07 3.00 5.90
N TYR A 61 0.68 3.30 4.67
CA TYR A 61 1.59 3.35 3.52
C TYR A 61 1.30 4.56 2.64
N ARG A 62 2.33 4.96 1.89
CA ARG A 62 2.26 6.02 0.89
C ARG A 62 2.01 5.42 -0.47
N VAL A 63 1.17 6.09 -1.23
CA VAL A 63 0.96 5.82 -2.65
C VAL A 63 1.26 7.05 -3.48
N LEU A 64 1.77 6.80 -4.68
CA LEU A 64 1.83 7.77 -5.75
C LEU A 64 0.43 7.83 -6.35
N THR A 65 -0.20 9.00 -6.21
CA THR A 65 -1.40 9.31 -6.99
C THR A 65 -1.03 9.11 -8.45
N PRO A 66 -1.76 8.29 -9.23
CA PRO A 66 -1.56 8.28 -10.66
C PRO A 66 -1.67 9.73 -11.09
N SER A 67 -0.61 10.26 -11.69
CA SER A 67 -0.69 11.55 -12.36
C SER A 67 -1.91 11.43 -13.23
N ALA A 68 -2.97 12.18 -12.90
CA ALA A 68 -4.06 12.39 -13.82
C ALA A 68 -3.34 12.91 -15.06
N HIS A 69 -3.16 12.05 -16.06
CA HIS A 69 -2.83 12.52 -17.38
C HIS A 69 -3.98 13.49 -17.65
N PRO A 70 -3.76 14.80 -17.80
CA PRO A 70 -4.81 15.59 -18.40
C PRO A 70 -4.88 15.03 -19.81
N GLU A 71 -5.76 14.05 -20.04
CA GLU A 71 -6.16 13.68 -21.38
C GLU A 71 -6.70 14.99 -21.94
N ALA A 72 -5.88 15.58 -22.81
CA ALA A 72 -6.09 16.92 -23.31
C ALA A 72 -7.51 16.98 -23.87
N THR A 73 -8.33 17.82 -23.24
CA THR A 73 -9.69 18.12 -23.67
C THR A 73 -9.71 18.27 -25.19
N THR A 74 -10.39 17.35 -25.86
CA THR A 74 -10.83 17.47 -27.24
C THR A 74 -11.31 18.89 -27.49
N LEU A 75 -10.56 19.65 -28.29
CA LEU A 75 -11.06 20.88 -28.90
C LEU A 75 -12.05 20.46 -30.00
N PRO A 76 -13.35 20.81 -29.94
CA PRO A 76 -14.16 20.83 -31.14
C PRO A 76 -13.67 22.00 -32.01
N ALA A 77 -13.12 21.70 -33.18
CA ALA A 77 -12.86 22.73 -34.17
C ALA A 77 -14.22 23.28 -34.67
N PRO A 78 -14.49 24.59 -34.57
CA PRO A 78 -15.70 25.16 -35.15
C PRO A 78 -15.57 25.24 -36.68
N HIS A 79 -16.70 24.92 -37.32
CA HIS A 79 -17.13 25.06 -38.73
C HIS A 79 -16.23 25.83 -39.71
#